data_AF-A0A354WBC1-F1
#
_entry.id   AF-A0A354WBC1-F1
#
_cell.length_a   1.000
_cell.length_b   1.000
_cell.length_c   1.000
_cell.angle_alpha   90.00
_cell.angle_beta   90.00
_cell.angle_gamma   90.00
#
_symmetry.space_group_name_H-M   'P 1'
#
loop_
_entity.id
_entity.type
_entity.pdbx_description
1 polymer ?
#
loop_
_entity_poly.entity_id
_entity_poly.type
_entity_poly.pdbx_seq_one_letter_code
_entity_poly.pdbx_strand_id
1 'polypeptide(L)'
;MVNRLSFPQIPLSLHLREYQQQAVNNWFANQGRGTLKMATGSGKTITALAIVTQLYDQIGLQAVIIICPYCHLVTQWAKEAEKFGLQPILAFESV
;
A
#
# COMPACT_ATOMS: atom_id res chain seq x y z
N MET A 1 -6.50 12.97 -24.62
CA MET A 1 -6.99 12.20 -23.46
C MET A 1 -6.37 12.80 -22.22
N VAL A 2 -7.17 13.39 -21.33
CA VAL A 2 -6.66 13.94 -20.06
C VAL A 2 -6.20 12.75 -19.22
N ASN A 3 -4.89 12.65 -18.99
CA ASN A 3 -4.33 11.72 -18.03
C ASN A 3 -4.88 12.16 -16.67
N ARG A 4 -5.92 11.48 -16.16
CA ARG A 4 -6.36 11.73 -14.78
C ARG A 4 -5.20 11.31 -13.91
N LEU A 5 -4.49 12.28 -13.32
CA LEU A 5 -3.52 12.01 -12.28
C LEU A 5 -4.25 11.22 -11.19
N SER A 6 -3.99 9.91 -11.12
CA SER A 6 -4.51 9.06 -10.06
C SER A 6 -3.63 9.29 -8.84
N PHE A 7 -4.24 9.77 -7.77
CA PHE A 7 -3.56 9.95 -6.49
C PHE A 7 -3.83 8.72 -5.61
N PRO A 8 -2.90 8.36 -4.70
CA PRO A 8 -3.14 7.29 -3.74
C PRO A 8 -4.45 7.53 -2.97
N GLN A 9 -5.41 6.60 -3.07
CA GLN A 9 -6.69 6.66 -2.37
C GLN A 9 -7.18 5.24 -2.03
N ILE A 10 -7.88 5.11 -0.91
CA ILE A 10 -8.58 3.86 -0.57
C ILE A 10 -9.78 3.70 -1.52
N PRO A 11 -9.92 2.56 -2.24
CA PRO A 11 -11.06 2.32 -3.11
C PRO A 11 -12.39 2.43 -2.36
N LEU A 12 -13.41 3.05 -2.96
CA LEU A 12 -14.73 3.22 -2.33
C LEU A 12 -15.40 1.89 -1.94
N SER A 13 -15.09 0.80 -2.65
CA SER A 13 -15.60 -0.54 -2.36
C SER A 13 -14.87 -1.25 -1.22
N LEU A 14 -13.81 -0.65 -0.67
CA LEU A 14 -12.93 -1.26 0.32
C LEU A 14 -13.09 -0.57 1.67
N HIS A 15 -13.68 -1.30 2.62
CA HIS A 15 -13.70 -0.90 4.02
C HIS A 15 -12.64 -1.68 4.80
N LEU A 16 -11.77 -0.96 5.52
CA LEU A 16 -10.81 -1.59 6.42
C LEU A 16 -11.56 -2.26 7.58
N ARG A 17 -11.15 -3.48 7.91
CA ARG A 17 -11.62 -4.14 9.14
C ARG A 17 -11.01 -3.45 10.36
N GLU A 18 -11.66 -3.59 11.52
CA GLU A 18 -11.23 -2.94 12.76
C GLU A 18 -9.75 -3.18 13.08
N TYR A 19 -9.28 -4.42 12.97
CA TYR A 19 -7.87 -4.74 13.24
C TYR A 19 -6.90 -4.14 12.21
N GLN A 20 -7.34 -3.91 10.97
CA GLN A 20 -6.53 -3.22 9.96
C GLN A 20 -6.45 -1.75 10.30
N GLN A 21 -7.58 -1.12 10.65
CA GLN A 21 -7.60 0.27 11.11
C GLN A 21 -6.74 0.46 12.37
N GLN A 22 -6.80 -0.46 13.31
CA GLN A 22 -5.94 -0.45 14.50
C GLN A 22 -4.46 -0.55 14.12
N ALA A 23 -4.10 -1.41 13.17
CA ALA A 23 -2.72 -1.53 12.69
C ALA A 23 -2.23 -0.23 12.02
N VAL A 24 -3.07 0.42 11.20
CA VAL A 24 -2.78 1.75 10.61
C VAL A 24 -2.57 2.78 11.72
N ASN A 25 -3.51 2.88 12.67
CA ASN A 25 -3.43 3.85 13.77
C ASN A 25 -2.17 3.65 14.61
N ASN A 26 -1.84 2.41 14.95
CA ASN A 26 -0.64 2.08 15.71
C ASN A 26 0.64 2.45 14.94
N TRP A 27 0.68 2.27 13.62
CA TRP A 27 1.82 2.69 12.80
C TRP A 27 2.08 4.20 12.89
N PHE A 28 1.02 5.00 12.75
CA PHE A 28 1.11 6.46 12.87
C PHE A 28 1.43 6.92 14.30
N ALA A 29 0.87 6.26 15.32
CA ALA A 29 1.21 6.52 16.72
C ALA A 29 2.70 6.26 17.02
N ASN A 30 3.33 5.34 16.28
CA ASN A 30 4.77 5.06 16.34
C ASN A 30 5.59 5.89 15.31
N GLN A 31 5.07 7.03 14.87
CA GLN A 31 5.76 7.96 13.96
C GLN A 31 6.24 7.29 12.66
N GLY A 32 5.45 6.34 12.16
CA GLY A 32 5.73 5.65 10.91
C GLY A 32 6.91 4.68 10.97
N ARG A 33 7.26 4.16 12.16
CA ARG A 33 8.37 3.22 12.37
C ARG A 33 7.90 1.99 13.15
N GLY A 34 8.31 0.81 12.71
CA GLY A 34 8.04 -0.45 13.42
C GLY A 34 7.87 -1.65 12.50
N THR A 35 7.24 -2.71 13.00
CA THR A 35 6.88 -3.90 12.22
C THR A 35 5.46 -4.36 12.59
N LEU A 36 4.59 -4.49 11.58
CA LEU A 36 3.25 -5.06 11.76
C LEU A 36 3.30 -6.57 11.54
N LYS A 37 3.07 -7.35 12.60
CA LYS A 37 2.96 -8.82 12.52
C LYS A 37 1.52 -9.20 12.22
N MET A 38 1.28 -9.78 11.04
CA MET A 38 -0.06 -10.08 10.54
C MET A 38 -0.13 -11.52 9.99
N ALA A 39 -1.25 -12.20 10.22
CA ALA A 39 -1.48 -13.56 9.72
C ALA A 39 -1.67 -13.59 8.19
N THR A 40 -1.38 -14.73 7.55
CA THR A 40 -1.74 -14.92 6.13
C THR A 40 -3.26 -14.80 5.95
N GLY A 41 -3.70 -14.19 4.84
CA GLY A 41 -5.13 -13.93 4.59
C GLY A 41 -5.75 -12.75 5.35
N SER A 42 -5.04 -12.14 6.31
CA SER A 42 -5.56 -11.00 7.09
C SER A 42 -5.47 -9.63 6.38
N GLY A 43 -5.13 -9.61 5.09
CA GLY A 43 -5.09 -8.34 4.34
C GLY A 43 -3.89 -7.43 4.64
N LYS A 44 -2.72 -8.00 4.94
CA LYS A 44 -1.46 -7.25 5.16
C LYS A 44 -1.09 -6.27 4.03
N THR A 45 -1.35 -6.64 2.78
CA THR A 45 -1.14 -5.76 1.62
C THR A 45 -2.08 -4.56 1.65
N ILE A 46 -3.36 -4.79 1.93
CA ILE A 46 -4.38 -3.74 2.04
C ILE A 46 -4.04 -2.76 3.18
N THR A 47 -3.63 -3.28 4.34
CA THR A 47 -3.21 -2.46 5.48
C THR A 47 -2.00 -1.58 5.11
N ALA A 48 -1.00 -2.13 4.43
CA ALA A 48 0.17 -1.37 4.00
C ALA A 48 -0.19 -0.27 2.98
N LEU A 49 -1.06 -0.56 2.01
CA LEU A 49 -1.50 0.43 1.00
C LEU A 49 -2.39 1.53 1.60
N ALA A 50 -3.18 1.22 2.63
CA ALA A 50 -3.91 2.22 3.41
C ALA A 50 -2.94 3.17 4.15
N ILE A 51 -1.87 2.64 4.75
CA ILE A 51 -0.80 3.46 5.35
C ILE A 51 -0.16 4.36 4.30
N VAL A 52 0.18 3.83 3.12
CA VAL A 52 0.76 4.60 2.01
C VAL A 52 -0.15 5.74 1.57
N THR A 53 -1.46 5.47 1.44
CA THR A 53 -2.46 6.49 1.10
C THR A 53 -2.47 7.62 2.14
N GLN A 54 -2.51 7.28 3.42
CA GLN A 54 -2.52 8.29 4.48
C GLN A 54 -1.18 9.05 4.59
N LEU A 55 -0.04 8.39 4.31
CA LEU A 55 1.26 9.07 4.22
C LEU A 55 1.30 10.06 3.04
N TYR A 56 0.70 9.70 1.91
CA TYR A 56 0.57 10.62 0.78
C TYR A 56 -0.17 11.91 1.20
N ASP A 57 -1.31 11.78 1.89
CA ASP A 57 -2.10 12.93 2.34
C ASP A 57 -1.40 13.76 3.42
N GLN A 58 -0.68 13.13 4.35
CA GLN A 58 -0.07 13.82 5.49
C GLN A 58 1.26 14.49 5.17
N ILE A 59 2.10 13.85 4.35
CA ILE A 59 3.48 14.30 4.12
C ILE A 59 3.85 14.44 2.65
N GLY A 60 2.89 14.26 1.73
CA GLY A 60 3.17 14.30 0.30
C GLY A 60 4.15 13.21 -0.12
N LEU A 61 3.95 11.97 0.35
CA LEU A 61 4.81 10.83 0.03
C LEU A 61 5.08 10.75 -1.48
N GLN A 62 6.36 10.83 -1.89
CA GLN A 62 6.75 10.86 -3.30
C GLN A 62 6.97 9.46 -3.89
N ALA A 63 7.45 8.51 -3.07
CA ALA A 63 7.76 7.16 -3.52
C ALA A 63 7.63 6.15 -2.38
N VAL A 64 7.33 4.90 -2.74
CA VAL A 64 7.31 3.74 -1.84
C VAL A 64 8.10 2.60 -2.47
N ILE A 65 8.96 1.94 -1.70
CA ILE A 65 9.70 0.75 -2.13
C ILE A 65 9.09 -0.46 -1.43
N ILE A 66 8.62 -1.43 -2.22
CA ILE A 66 8.01 -2.67 -1.74
C ILE A 66 8.90 -3.82 -2.17
N ILE A 67 9.49 -4.52 -1.20
CA ILE A 67 10.39 -5.65 -1.44
C ILE A 67 9.61 -6.94 -1.23
N CYS A 68 9.66 -7.83 -2.22
CA CYS A 68 9.03 -9.15 -2.16
C CYS A 68 10.06 -10.23 -2.50
N PRO A 69 9.96 -11.43 -1.91
CA PRO A 69 10.91 -12.51 -2.15
C PRO A 69 10.74 -13.23 -3.50
N TYR A 70 9.61 -13.04 -4.20
CA TYR A 70 9.31 -13.72 -5.46
C TYR A 70 8.60 -12.80 -6.45
N CYS A 71 8.86 -12.95 -7.75
CA CYS A 71 8.27 -12.12 -8.81
C CYS A 71 6.73 -12.15 -8.81
N HIS A 72 6.13 -13.32 -8.59
CA HIS A 72 4.67 -13.43 -8.52
C HIS A 72 4.06 -12.62 -7.37
N LEU A 73 4.79 -12.46 -6.25
CA LEU A 73 4.35 -11.58 -5.16
C LEU A 73 4.49 -10.11 -5.58
N VAL A 74 5.55 -9.73 -6.29
CA VAL A 74 5.68 -8.36 -6.82
C VAL A 74 4.50 -8.04 -7.73
N THR A 75 4.14 -8.95 -8.65
CA THR A 75 2.98 -8.77 -9.54
C THR A 75 1.65 -8.68 -8.75
N GLN A 76 1.49 -9.46 -7.68
CA GLN A 76 0.30 -9.35 -6.81
C GLN A 76 0.23 -7.99 -6.11
N TRP A 77 1.34 -7.52 -5.55
CA TRP A 77 1.40 -6.20 -4.91
C TRP A 77 1.11 -5.07 -5.89
N ALA A 78 1.64 -5.15 -7.12
CA ALA A 78 1.38 -4.17 -8.15
C ALA A 78 -0.11 -4.06 -8.49
N LYS A 79 -0.79 -5.19 -8.72
CA LYS A 79 -2.24 -5.23 -8.98
C LYS A 79 -3.07 -4.64 -7.84
N GLU A 80 -2.68 -4.88 -6.59
CA GLU A 80 -3.37 -4.26 -5.46
C GLU A 80 -3.07 -2.76 -5.36
N ALA A 81 -1.82 -2.34 -5.61
CA ALA A 81 -1.43 -0.93 -5.58
C ALA A 81 -2.15 -0.09 -6.66
N GLU A 82 -2.35 -0.64 -7.86
CA GLU A 82 -3.11 -0.01 -8.94
C GLU A 82 -4.56 0.30 -8.52
N LYS A 83 -5.20 -0.57 -7.74
CA LYS A 83 -6.56 -0.31 -7.21
C LYS A 83 -6.59 0.92 -6.30
N PHE A 84 -5.49 1.17 -5.59
CA PHE A 84 -5.32 2.33 -4.73
C PHE A 84 -4.86 3.58 -5.51
N GLY A 85 -4.80 3.53 -6.84
CA GLY A 85 -4.41 4.67 -7.68
C GLY A 85 -2.90 4.89 -7.79
N LEU A 86 -2.07 3.95 -7.31
CA LEU A 86 -0.62 4.01 -7.49
C LEU A 86 -0.20 3.51 -8.87
N GLN A 87 0.97 3.96 -9.33
CA GLN A 87 1.60 3.54 -10.58
C GLN A 87 2.91 2.78 -10.29
N PRO A 88 2.85 1.47 -10.04
CA PRO A 88 4.02 0.69 -9.66
C PRO A 88 5.00 0.50 -10.83
N ILE A 89 6.30 0.53 -10.53
CA ILE A 89 7.37 0.13 -11.45
C ILE A 89 7.85 -1.27 -11.03
N LEU A 90 7.72 -2.26 -11.92
CA LEU A 90 8.14 -3.63 -11.63
C LEU A 90 9.66 -3.76 -11.84
N ALA A 91 10.39 -4.03 -10.77
CA ALA A 91 11.86 -4.11 -10.78
C ALA A 91 12.36 -5.55 -10.57
N PHE A 92 11.95 -6.49 -11.43
CA PHE A 92 12.43 -7.88 -11.40
C PHE A 92 12.67 -8.49 -12.78
N GLU A 93 12.33 -7.79 -13.85
CA GLU A 93 12.67 -8.22 -15.21
C GLU A 93 14.04 -7.63 -15.56
N SER A 94 15.00 -8.48 -15.94
CA SER A 94 16.24 -8.02 -16.57
C SER A 94 15.96 -7.83 -18.06
N VAL A 95 16.34 -6.68 -18.58
CA VAL A 95 16.56 -6.49 -20.02
C VAL A 95 17.73 -7.35 -20.46
#